data_AF-A0A4Y3NGF6-F1
#
_entry.id   AF-A0A4Y3NGF6-F1
#
_cell.length_a   1.000
_cell.length_b   1.000
_cell.length_c   1.000
_cell.angle_alpha   90.00
_cell.angle_beta   90.00
_cell.angle_gamma   90.00
#
_symmetry.space_group_name_H-M   'P 1'
#
loop_
_entity.id
_entity.type
_entity.pdbx_description
1 polymer ?
#
loop_
_entity_poly.entity_id
_entity_poly.type
_entity_poly.pdbx_seq_one_letter_code
_entity_poly.pdbx_strand_id
1 'polypeptide(L)'
;MGQLGAGALGSGRLDAWNERLHIFLNESFIFQLFGGGAYSDYRVTPLWWWEEKSAHSDLVTLIMEFGLVGLLFFVICIIATRRMLSPVGSMALTAALAGMVLSNTLLDRPGLAVFWGMAIYSANLAGHGRAQKASGTVETAALPRAV
;
A
#
# COMPACT_ATOMS: atom_id res chain seq x y z
N MET A 1 -26.82 24.15 9.70
CA MET A 1 -26.63 23.60 11.06
C MET A 1 -26.04 22.21 10.90
N GLY A 2 -24.82 22.01 11.38
CA GLY A 2 -23.94 20.91 11.01
C GLY A 2 -24.46 19.56 11.48
N GLN A 3 -24.64 18.64 10.54
CA GLN A 3 -24.47 17.23 10.86
C GLN A 3 -22.98 17.07 11.18
N LEU A 4 -22.66 16.99 12.47
CA LEU A 4 -21.43 16.34 12.91
C LEU A 4 -21.60 14.86 12.56
N GLY A 5 -21.39 14.54 11.28
CA GLY A 5 -21.26 13.17 10.82
C GLY A 5 -20.11 12.51 11.56
N ALA A 6 -20.08 11.18 11.55
CA ALA A 6 -19.06 10.39 12.24
C ALA A 6 -17.60 10.82 11.97
N GLY A 7 -17.33 11.62 10.93
CA GLY A 7 -16.03 12.24 10.64
C GLY A 7 -15.50 13.26 11.65
N ALA A 8 -16.33 13.85 12.54
CA ALA A 8 -15.84 14.75 13.60
C ALA A 8 -15.10 14.02 14.74
N LEU A 9 -15.27 12.69 14.85
CA LEU A 9 -14.58 11.85 15.83
C LEU A 9 -13.34 11.15 15.24
N GLY A 10 -13.12 11.25 13.92
CA GLY A 10 -11.93 10.77 13.21
C GLY A 10 -11.13 11.94 12.64
N SER A 11 -9.91 11.69 12.16
CA SER A 11 -9.03 12.73 11.56
C SER A 11 -9.55 13.34 10.25
N GLY A 12 -10.84 13.16 9.92
CA GLY A 12 -11.45 13.58 8.66
C GLY A 12 -11.41 12.57 7.52
N ARG A 13 -10.76 11.43 7.73
CA ARG A 13 -10.50 10.44 6.68
C ARG A 13 -11.77 9.84 6.11
N LEU A 14 -12.75 9.50 6.95
CA LEU A 14 -14.01 8.90 6.49
C LEU A 14 -14.80 9.85 5.59
N ASP A 15 -14.84 11.14 5.94
CA ASP A 15 -15.48 12.15 5.11
C ASP A 15 -14.75 12.33 3.78
N ALA A 16 -13.40 12.38 3.82
CA ALA A 16 -12.59 12.42 2.61
C ALA A 16 -12.80 11.19 1.72
N TRP A 17 -12.87 9.99 2.30
CA TRP A 17 -13.11 8.76 1.55
C TRP A 17 -14.49 8.75 0.91
N ASN A 18 -15.51 9.20 1.65
CA ASN A 18 -16.87 9.29 1.12
C ASN A 18 -16.96 10.32 -0.02
N GLU A 19 -16.26 11.45 0.11
CA GLU A 19 -16.15 12.44 -0.96
C GLU A 19 -15.49 11.83 -2.21
N ARG A 20 -14.36 11.12 -2.08
CA ARG A 20 -13.69 10.46 -3.23
C ARG A 20 -14.57 9.40 -3.86
N LEU A 21 -15.29 8.62 -3.05
CA LEU A 21 -16.24 7.64 -3.56
C LEU A 21 -17.35 8.32 -4.37
N HIS A 22 -17.91 9.42 -3.86
CA HIS A 22 -18.91 10.19 -4.58
C HIS A 22 -18.36 10.78 -5.88
N ILE A 23 -17.15 11.34 -5.89
CA ILE A 23 -16.50 11.83 -7.12
C ILE A 23 -16.34 10.68 -8.12
N PHE A 24 -15.72 9.58 -7.70
CA PHE A 24 -15.46 8.43 -8.57
C PHE A 24 -16.73 7.87 -9.22
N LEU A 25 -17.82 7.74 -8.44
CA LEU A 25 -19.09 7.20 -8.93
C LEU A 25 -19.86 8.15 -9.86
N ASN A 26 -19.66 9.46 -9.75
CA ASN A 26 -20.34 10.47 -10.58
C ASN A 26 -19.49 10.95 -11.76
N GLU A 27 -18.22 10.58 -11.81
CA GLU A 27 -17.31 10.90 -12.91
C GLU A 27 -17.52 10.00 -14.14
N SER A 28 -16.92 10.42 -15.25
CA SER A 28 -17.01 9.68 -16.51
C SER A 28 -16.48 8.24 -16.40
N PHE A 29 -17.01 7.34 -17.22
CA PHE A 29 -16.50 5.96 -17.29
C PHE A 29 -14.99 5.88 -17.60
N ILE A 30 -14.48 6.82 -18.40
CA ILE A 30 -13.04 6.90 -18.71
C ILE A 30 -12.24 7.25 -17.45
N PHE A 31 -12.71 8.20 -16.65
CA PHE A 31 -12.10 8.53 -15.36
C PHE A 31 -12.14 7.32 -14.42
N GLN A 32 -13.23 6.56 -14.37
CA GLN A 32 -13.29 5.36 -13.53
C GLN A 32 -12.26 4.30 -13.93
N LEU A 33 -11.99 4.15 -15.24
CA LEU A 33 -11.01 3.19 -15.73
C LEU A 33 -9.56 3.63 -15.49
N PHE A 34 -9.22 4.88 -15.77
CA PHE A 34 -7.84 5.36 -15.85
C PHE A 34 -7.46 6.38 -14.77
N GLY A 35 -8.41 6.85 -13.97
CA GLY A 35 -8.22 7.89 -12.97
C GLY A 35 -8.09 9.29 -13.57
N GLY A 36 -7.80 10.25 -12.71
CA GLY A 36 -7.55 11.64 -13.05
C GLY A 36 -6.09 11.96 -13.34
N GLY A 37 -5.18 10.99 -13.20
CA GLY A 37 -3.74 11.17 -13.29
C GLY A 37 -3.09 11.51 -11.95
N ALA A 38 -1.77 11.71 -11.97
CA ALA A 38 -1.00 12.01 -10.77
C ALA A 38 -1.54 13.25 -10.04
N TYR A 39 -1.61 13.17 -8.72
CA TYR A 39 -2.08 14.24 -7.84
C TYR A 39 -3.60 14.52 -7.89
N SER A 40 -4.39 13.77 -8.67
CA SER A 40 -5.84 14.00 -8.76
C SER A 40 -6.63 13.67 -7.49
N ASP A 41 -6.02 12.99 -6.52
CA ASP A 41 -6.57 12.77 -5.18
C ASP A 41 -6.38 13.99 -4.25
N TYR A 42 -5.42 14.86 -4.51
CA TYR A 42 -5.16 16.03 -3.65
C TYR A 42 -6.19 17.11 -3.93
N ARG A 43 -6.97 17.45 -2.90
CA ARG A 43 -8.04 18.43 -3.02
C ARG A 43 -8.23 19.18 -1.72
N VAL A 44 -8.69 20.43 -1.83
CA VAL A 44 -9.21 21.19 -0.69
C VAL A 44 -10.60 20.64 -0.36
N THR A 45 -10.79 20.17 0.87
CA THR A 45 -12.09 19.71 1.36
C THR A 45 -12.64 20.72 2.36
N PRO A 46 -13.95 20.73 2.65
CA PRO A 46 -14.51 21.61 3.69
C PRO A 46 -13.83 21.41 5.06
N LEU A 47 -13.32 20.20 5.30
CA LEU A 47 -12.61 19.84 6.51
C LEU A 47 -11.12 20.23 6.48
N TRP A 48 -10.47 20.14 5.32
CA TRP A 48 -9.09 20.56 5.08
C TRP A 48 -9.07 21.78 4.16
N TRP A 49 -9.71 22.86 4.61
CA TRP A 49 -9.89 24.07 3.80
C TRP A 49 -8.61 24.90 3.64
N TRP A 50 -7.62 24.67 4.51
CA TRP A 50 -6.37 25.44 4.56
C TRP A 50 -5.26 24.89 3.65
N GLU A 51 -5.41 23.68 3.10
CA GLU A 51 -4.39 23.02 2.29
C GLU A 51 -5.00 21.87 1.49
N GLU A 52 -4.49 21.63 0.28
CA GLU A 52 -4.80 20.41 -0.47
C GLU A 52 -4.26 19.18 0.25
N LYS A 53 -5.14 18.20 0.50
CA LYS A 53 -4.74 16.94 1.14
C LYS A 53 -5.23 15.74 0.33
N SER A 54 -4.43 14.69 0.36
CA SER A 54 -4.81 13.36 -0.15
C SER A 54 -5.86 12.74 0.76
N ALA A 55 -6.51 11.67 0.28
CA ALA A 55 -7.50 10.92 1.04
C ALA A 55 -6.93 10.20 2.29
N HIS A 56 -5.62 10.28 2.51
CA HIS A 56 -4.93 9.56 3.57
C HIS A 56 -5.09 8.03 3.52
N SER A 57 -5.27 7.48 2.33
CA SER A 57 -5.34 6.04 2.06
C SER A 57 -4.75 5.81 0.67
N ASP A 58 -3.66 5.05 0.61
CA ASP A 58 -3.01 4.75 -0.67
C ASP A 58 -3.95 3.99 -1.61
N LEU A 59 -4.92 3.23 -1.09
CA LEU A 59 -5.95 2.57 -1.91
C LEU A 59 -6.85 3.60 -2.59
N VAL A 60 -7.31 4.60 -1.84
CA VAL A 60 -8.15 5.67 -2.41
C VAL A 60 -7.34 6.47 -3.43
N THR A 61 -6.10 6.84 -3.09
CA THR A 61 -5.20 7.52 -4.02
C THR A 61 -4.98 6.70 -5.30
N LEU A 62 -4.74 5.39 -5.19
CA LEU A 62 -4.56 4.50 -6.35
C LEU A 62 -5.79 4.52 -7.28
N ILE A 63 -7.00 4.45 -6.72
CA ILE A 63 -8.24 4.48 -7.49
C ILE A 63 -8.45 5.84 -8.14
N MET A 64 -8.21 6.93 -7.40
CA MET A 64 -8.42 8.29 -7.91
C MET A 64 -7.44 8.66 -9.02
N GLU A 65 -6.17 8.26 -8.89
CA GLU A 65 -5.10 8.66 -9.82
C GLU A 65 -4.95 7.70 -11.01
N PHE A 66 -5.18 6.40 -10.82
CA PHE A 66 -4.92 5.37 -11.84
C PHE A 66 -6.14 4.52 -12.20
N GLY A 67 -7.28 4.74 -11.55
CA GLY A 67 -8.54 4.06 -11.83
C GLY A 67 -8.52 2.56 -11.57
N LEU A 68 -9.55 1.87 -12.08
CA LEU A 68 -9.69 0.42 -11.94
C LEU A 68 -8.60 -0.36 -12.70
N VAL A 69 -8.08 0.18 -13.79
CA VAL A 69 -6.98 -0.46 -14.55
C VAL A 69 -5.69 -0.45 -13.71
N GLY A 70 -5.36 0.68 -13.09
CA GLY A 70 -4.23 0.77 -12.16
C GLY A 70 -4.39 -0.14 -10.96
N LEU A 71 -5.59 -0.20 -10.37
CA LEU A 71 -5.91 -1.12 -9.27
C LEU A 71 -5.72 -2.58 -9.68
N LEU A 72 -6.21 -2.98 -10.86
CA LEU A 72 -6.05 -4.35 -11.37
C LEU A 72 -4.57 -4.71 -11.54
N PHE A 73 -3.79 -3.81 -12.16
CA PHE A 73 -2.35 -4.01 -12.31
C PHE A 73 -1.65 -4.16 -10.96
N PHE A 74 -2.00 -3.31 -9.98
CA PHE A 74 -1.48 -3.41 -8.62
C PHE A 74 -1.80 -4.77 -7.99
N VAL A 75 -3.05 -5.24 -8.09
CA VAL A 75 -3.45 -6.57 -7.59
C VAL A 75 -2.65 -7.70 -8.24
N ILE A 76 -2.41 -7.63 -9.55
CA ILE A 76 -1.56 -8.61 -10.26
C ILE A 76 -0.14 -8.62 -9.68
N CYS A 77 0.46 -7.45 -9.47
CA CYS A 77 1.79 -7.31 -8.87
C CYS A 77 1.85 -7.90 -7.44
N ILE A 78 0.82 -7.67 -6.63
CA ILE A 78 0.71 -8.22 -5.27
C ILE A 78 0.62 -9.75 -5.31
N ILE A 79 -0.21 -10.32 -6.20
CA ILE A 79 -0.33 -11.77 -6.35
C ILE A 79 1.00 -12.38 -6.80
N ALA A 80 1.65 -11.78 -7.81
CA ALA A 80 2.94 -12.23 -8.30
C ALA A 80 4.00 -12.21 -7.18
N THR A 81 4.08 -11.10 -6.44
CA THR A 81 4.99 -10.93 -5.30
C THR A 81 4.71 -11.97 -4.21
N ARG A 82 3.44 -12.19 -3.86
CA ARG A 82 3.02 -13.17 -2.84
C ARG A 82 3.48 -14.59 -3.16
N ARG A 83 3.51 -14.98 -4.44
CA ARG A 83 3.97 -16.31 -4.86
C ARG A 83 5.47 -16.53 -4.69
N MET A 84 6.24 -15.45 -4.57
CA MET A 84 7.70 -15.47 -4.37
C MET A 84 8.09 -15.28 -2.91
N LEU A 85 7.12 -15.05 -2.01
CA LEU A 85 7.37 -14.70 -0.63
C LEU A 85 7.41 -15.91 0.30
N SER A 86 8.32 -15.90 1.25
CA SER A 86 8.28 -16.80 2.41
C SER A 86 6.98 -16.58 3.23
N PRO A 87 6.60 -17.50 4.14
CA PRO A 87 5.44 -17.28 5.02
C PRO A 87 5.55 -15.97 5.83
N VAL A 88 6.75 -15.63 6.31
CA VAL A 88 6.98 -14.37 7.03
C VAL A 88 6.92 -13.17 6.09
N GLY A 89 7.48 -13.28 4.88
CA GLY A 89 7.37 -12.22 3.87
C GLY A 89 5.91 -11.97 3.45
N SER A 90 5.10 -13.02 3.42
CA SER A 90 3.66 -12.95 3.17
C SER A 90 2.90 -12.22 4.28
N MET A 91 3.30 -12.39 5.54
CA MET A 91 2.73 -11.64 6.67
C MET A 91 3.13 -10.17 6.59
N ALA A 92 4.40 -9.87 6.28
CA ALA A 92 4.87 -8.51 6.09
C ALA A 92 4.13 -7.81 4.94
N LEU A 93 3.93 -8.49 3.81
CA LEU A 93 3.12 -7.97 2.70
C LEU A 93 1.67 -7.70 3.12
N THR A 94 1.05 -8.62 3.87
CA THR A 94 -0.32 -8.42 4.38
C THR A 94 -0.41 -7.18 5.28
N ALA A 95 0.57 -6.98 6.16
CA ALA A 95 0.60 -5.83 7.05
C ALA A 95 0.82 -4.51 6.28
N ALA A 96 1.65 -4.52 5.23
CA ALA A 96 1.81 -3.39 4.33
C ALA A 96 0.50 -3.05 3.59
N LEU A 97 -0.22 -4.06 3.09
CA LEU A 97 -1.52 -3.88 2.45
C LEU A 97 -2.59 -3.36 3.41
N ALA A 98 -2.61 -3.84 4.66
CA ALA A 98 -3.49 -3.29 5.68
C ALA A 98 -3.17 -1.81 5.96
N GLY A 99 -1.88 -1.47 6.00
CA GLY A 99 -1.42 -0.09 6.08
C GLY A 99 -1.92 0.77 4.93
N MET A 100 -1.86 0.27 3.70
CA MET A 100 -2.28 0.96 2.47
C MET A 100 -3.77 1.29 2.46
N VAL A 101 -4.61 0.40 3.00
CA VAL A 101 -6.05 0.61 3.09
C VAL A 101 -6.37 1.67 4.15
N LEU A 102 -5.71 1.61 5.30
CA LEU A 102 -6.03 2.45 6.47
C LEU A 102 -5.29 3.79 6.49
N SER A 103 -4.22 3.94 5.71
CA SER A 103 -3.28 5.07 5.76
C SER A 103 -2.45 5.18 4.47
N ASN A 104 -1.58 6.20 4.37
CA ASN A 104 -0.53 6.24 3.35
C ASN A 104 0.76 5.58 3.82
N THR A 105 0.93 4.30 3.56
CA THR A 105 2.11 3.54 3.99
C THR A 105 3.09 3.20 2.87
N LEU A 106 2.65 3.26 1.62
CA LEU A 106 3.36 2.79 0.45
C LEU A 106 3.57 3.89 -0.60
N LEU A 107 2.54 4.71 -0.90
CA LEU A 107 2.63 5.64 -2.03
C LEU A 107 3.07 7.05 -1.60
N ASP A 108 2.42 7.63 -0.59
CA ASP A 108 2.69 9.03 -0.16
C ASP A 108 3.88 9.15 0.84
N ARG A 109 4.38 8.02 1.36
CA ARG A 109 5.40 7.99 2.42
C ARG A 109 6.57 7.06 2.06
N PRO A 110 7.58 7.54 1.31
CA PRO A 110 8.68 6.71 0.81
C PRO A 110 9.48 6.04 1.94
N GLY A 111 9.60 6.66 3.11
CA GLY A 111 10.30 6.05 4.26
C GLY A 111 9.60 4.80 4.80
N LEU A 112 8.26 4.79 4.85
CA LEU A 112 7.47 3.62 5.24
C LEU A 112 7.50 2.55 4.15
N ALA A 113 7.47 2.95 2.88
CA ALA A 113 7.62 2.05 1.75
C ALA A 113 8.97 1.31 1.76
N VAL A 114 10.07 2.05 2.04
CA VAL A 114 11.41 1.47 2.19
C VAL A 114 11.47 0.52 3.38
N PHE A 115 10.86 0.88 4.53
CA PHE A 115 10.77 -0.02 5.69
C PHE A 115 10.06 -1.34 5.36
N TRP A 116 8.92 -1.27 4.67
CA TRP A 116 8.20 -2.46 4.21
C TRP A 116 9.01 -3.27 3.20
N GLY A 117 9.68 -2.61 2.26
CA GLY A 117 10.58 -3.24 1.31
C GLY A 117 11.71 -4.01 2.01
N MET A 118 12.35 -3.40 3.00
CA MET A 118 13.39 -4.03 3.82
C MET A 118 12.85 -5.20 4.64
N ALA A 119 11.66 -5.07 5.24
CA ALA A 119 11.02 -6.14 6.01
C ALA A 119 10.69 -7.35 5.13
N ILE A 120 10.13 -7.10 3.94
CA ILE A 120 9.80 -8.12 2.93
C ILE A 120 11.07 -8.82 2.44
N TYR A 121 12.11 -8.06 2.09
CA TYR A 121 13.39 -8.59 1.63
C TYR A 121 14.08 -9.46 2.70
N SER A 122 14.16 -8.95 3.93
CA SER A 122 14.78 -9.66 5.06
C SER A 122 14.01 -10.96 5.39
N ALA A 123 12.68 -10.92 5.34
CA ALA A 123 11.84 -12.10 5.55
C ALA A 123 11.99 -13.16 4.46
N ASN A 124 12.26 -12.74 3.21
CA ASN A 124 12.57 -13.65 2.12
C ASN A 124 13.93 -14.33 2.27
N LEU A 125 14.97 -13.55 2.59
CA LEU A 125 16.29 -14.11 2.89
C LEU A 125 16.21 -15.14 4.02
N ALA A 126 15.49 -14.83 5.11
CA ALA A 126 15.28 -15.76 6.20
C ALA A 126 14.51 -17.02 5.78
N GLY A 127 13.53 -16.88 4.89
CA GLY A 127 12.77 -18.01 4.33
C GLY A 127 13.63 -18.94 3.47
N HIS A 128 14.43 -18.39 2.56
CA HIS A 128 15.33 -19.16 1.70
C HIS A 128 16.42 -19.87 2.51
N GLY A 129 17.02 -19.19 3.50
CA GLY A 129 18.01 -19.81 4.38
C GLY A 129 17.45 -21.00 5.17
N ARG A 130 16.18 -20.94 5.58
CA ARG A 130 15.49 -22.07 6.23
C ARG A 130 15.22 -23.22 5.26
N ALA A 131 14.79 -22.93 4.03
CA ALA A 131 14.54 -23.95 3.01
C ALA A 131 15.82 -24.67 2.55
N GLN A 132 16.93 -23.95 2.41
CA GLN A 132 18.24 -24.52 2.09
C GLN A 132 18.77 -25.39 3.24
N LYS A 133 18.65 -24.93 4.49
CA LYS A 133 19.05 -25.72 5.67
C LYS A 133 18.21 -27.01 5.81
N ALA A 134 16.92 -26.95 5.51
CA ALA A 134 16.02 -28.10 5.57
C ALA A 134 16.26 -29.13 4.44
N SER A 135 16.72 -28.69 3.27
CA SER A 135 17.07 -29.56 2.14
C SER A 135 18.48 -30.16 2.22
N GLY A 136 19.23 -29.88 3.29
CA GLY A 136 20.59 -30.38 3.47
C GLY A 136 21.63 -29.79 2.50
N THR A 137 21.27 -28.74 1.76
CA THR A 137 22.15 -28.10 0.75
C THR A 137 23.14 -27.09 1.33
N VAL A 138 23.05 -26.78 2.64
CA VAL A 138 24.07 -25.99 3.33
C VAL A 138 25.20 -26.93 3.73
N GLU A 139 26.06 -27.23 2.77
CA GLU A 139 27.42 -27.71 3.08
C GLU A 139 28.06 -26.60 3.90
N THR A 140 28.36 -26.89 5.17
CA THR A 140 29.06 -25.97 6.06
C THR A 140 30.32 -25.55 5.34
N ALA A 141 30.35 -24.32 4.81
CA ALA A 141 31.59 -23.68 4.39
C ALA A 141 32.45 -23.65 5.64
N ALA A 142 33.33 -24.64 5.75
CA ALA A 142 34.32 -24.73 6.81
C ALA A 142 35.08 -23.41 6.73
N LEU A 143 34.99 -22.62 7.81
CA LEU A 143 35.84 -21.46 7.99
C LEU A 143 37.27 -21.91 7.68
N PRO A 144 37.99 -21.26 6.75
CA PRO A 144 39.39 -21.58 6.55
C PRO A 144 40.06 -21.41 7.90
N ARG A 145 40.63 -22.50 8.43
CA ARG A 145 41.45 -22.43 9.64
C ARG A 145 42.55 -21.42 9.34
N ALA A 146 42.55 -20.32 10.09
CA ALA A 146 43.67 -19.40 10.10
C ALA A 146 44.93 -20.21 10.39
N VAL A 147 45.88 -20.16 9.46
CA VAL A 147 47.25 -20.67 9.61
C VAL A 147 48.03 -19.69 10.46
#